data_AF-A0A955TZ93-F1
#
_entry.id   AF-A0A955TZ93-F1
#
_cell.length_a   1.000
_cell.length_b   1.000
_cell.length_c   1.000
_cell.angle_alpha   90.00
_cell.angle_beta   90.00
_cell.angle_gamma   90.00
#
_symmetry.space_group_name_H-M   'P 1'
#
loop_
_entity.id
_entity.type
_entity.pdbx_description
1 polymer ?
#
loop_
_entity_poly.entity_id
_entity_poly.type
_entity_poly.pdbx_seq_one_letter_code
_entity_poly.pdbx_strand_id
1 'polypeptide(L)'
;GGMGGMGGMGGGMFRVEADKTIRFKVPTVCLEHGKHDPNPRMKYRIVPIEQVNKDPRVSKLCELIGYGEIPQNTAQAAAWHMANGLSWQELSLKNRIESQFVGNIRFFNRDELMYAQKVSNVIAFEYEKYLRESSSSSSSSENTVDSSGDAN
;
A
#
# COMPACT_ATOMS: atom_id res chain seq x y z
N GLY A 1 45.62 -22.63 9.79
CA GLY A 1 44.64 -22.99 8.75
C GLY A 1 43.43 -22.14 8.99
N GLY A 2 43.00 -21.29 8.06
CA GLY A 2 42.51 -21.62 6.71
C GLY A 2 40.98 -21.40 6.77
N MET A 3 40.51 -20.16 6.58
CA MET A 3 40.12 -19.50 5.33
C MET A 3 38.76 -19.97 4.78
N GLY A 4 37.85 -19.00 4.60
CA GLY A 4 36.56 -19.09 3.91
C GLY A 4 35.56 -18.14 4.58
N GLY A 5 35.34 -16.90 4.16
CA GLY A 5 35.53 -16.28 2.85
C GLY A 5 34.22 -16.33 2.06
N MET A 6 33.62 -15.14 1.82
CA MET A 6 32.46 -14.86 0.93
C MET A 6 31.11 -15.44 1.36
N GLY A 7 29.97 -14.76 1.20
CA GLY A 7 29.66 -13.54 0.49
C GLY A 7 28.14 -13.48 0.26
N GLY A 8 27.62 -12.32 -0.16
CA GLY A 8 26.31 -12.24 -0.80
C GLY A 8 25.21 -11.53 -0.02
N MET A 9 25.43 -10.27 0.32
CA MET A 9 24.35 -9.31 0.57
C MET A 9 23.87 -8.81 -0.82
N GLY A 10 22.67 -9.22 -1.25
CA GLY A 10 21.97 -8.66 -2.42
C GLY A 10 21.83 -9.59 -3.64
N GLY A 11 20.56 -9.83 -4.03
CA GLY A 11 20.17 -10.25 -5.39
C GLY A 11 19.79 -11.73 -5.56
N GLY A 12 18.48 -12.04 -5.59
CA GLY A 12 18.02 -13.34 -6.14
C GLY A 12 16.70 -13.96 -5.65
N MET A 13 15.82 -13.26 -4.93
CA MET A 13 14.69 -13.88 -4.19
C MET A 13 13.57 -14.57 -5.00
N PHE A 14 13.59 -14.57 -6.35
CA PHE A 14 12.49 -15.13 -7.16
C PHE A 14 12.93 -16.15 -8.23
N ARG A 15 14.09 -16.80 -8.09
CA ARG A 15 14.42 -17.93 -8.96
C ARG A 15 13.74 -19.20 -8.44
N VAL A 16 12.52 -19.43 -8.89
CA VAL A 16 11.81 -20.71 -8.68
C VAL A 16 12.35 -21.69 -9.72
N GLU A 17 12.97 -22.79 -9.29
CA GLU A 17 13.36 -23.85 -10.23
C GLU A 17 12.12 -24.40 -10.95
N ALA A 18 12.28 -24.85 -12.19
CA ALA A 18 11.19 -25.47 -12.94
C ALA A 18 10.53 -26.58 -12.09
N ASP A 19 9.19 -26.56 -12.06
CA ASP A 19 8.33 -27.46 -11.29
C ASP A 19 8.52 -27.46 -9.75
N LYS A 20 9.33 -26.57 -9.18
CA LYS A 20 9.41 -26.40 -7.72
C LYS A 20 8.39 -25.37 -7.24
N THR A 21 7.78 -25.66 -6.09
CA THR A 21 6.94 -24.69 -5.38
C THR A 21 7.72 -24.12 -4.21
N ILE A 22 7.76 -22.80 -4.08
CA ILE A 22 8.31 -22.12 -2.91
C ILE A 22 7.18 -21.63 -2.01
N ARG A 23 7.39 -21.70 -0.70
CA ARG A 23 6.53 -21.07 0.30
C ARG A 23 7.24 -19.83 0.80
N PHE A 24 6.60 -18.68 0.67
CA PHE A 24 7.11 -17.43 1.22
C PHE A 24 5.98 -16.69 1.92
N LYS A 25 6.37 -15.92 2.94
CA LYS A 25 5.45 -15.11 3.73
C LYS A 25 5.37 -13.72 3.10
N VAL A 26 4.16 -13.30 2.73
CA VAL A 26 3.90 -11.97 2.21
C VAL A 26 3.14 -11.19 3.27
N PRO A 27 3.59 -9.98 3.64
CA PRO A 27 2.77 -9.10 4.47
C PRO A 27 1.57 -8.62 3.64
N THR A 28 0.37 -8.77 4.19
CA THR A 28 -0.89 -8.43 3.51
C THR A 28 -1.78 -7.57 4.39
N VAL A 29 -2.69 -6.83 3.78
CA VAL A 29 -3.70 -6.04 4.48
C VAL A 29 -5.07 -6.26 3.84
N CYS A 30 -6.11 -6.17 4.65
CA CYS A 30 -7.50 -6.19 4.21
C CYS A 30 -7.87 -4.81 3.64
N LEU A 31 -8.21 -4.75 2.35
CA LEU A 31 -8.64 -3.50 1.70
C LEU A 31 -10.11 -3.16 1.92
N GLU A 32 -10.90 -4.16 2.34
CA GLU A 32 -12.32 -4.04 2.57
C GLU A 32 -12.62 -4.37 4.04
N HIS A 33 -12.95 -3.33 4.80
CA HIS A 33 -13.34 -3.49 6.19
C HIS A 33 -14.67 -4.26 6.32
N GLY A 34 -14.75 -5.15 7.31
CA GLY A 34 -15.98 -5.87 7.69
C GLY A 34 -16.21 -7.20 6.95
N LYS A 35 -15.35 -7.56 6.00
CA LYS A 35 -15.36 -8.92 5.43
C LYS A 35 -14.83 -9.92 6.45
N HIS A 36 -15.32 -11.15 6.35
CA HIS A 36 -14.87 -12.24 7.20
C HIS A 36 -13.37 -12.51 7.01
N ASP A 37 -12.71 -12.92 8.08
CA ASP A 37 -11.29 -13.24 8.03
C ASP A 37 -10.99 -14.33 7.00
N PRO A 38 -9.86 -14.21 6.28
CA PRO A 38 -9.46 -15.20 5.30
C PRO A 38 -9.24 -16.56 5.97
N ASN A 39 -9.80 -17.63 5.40
CA ASN A 39 -9.58 -18.99 5.89
C ASN A 39 -8.92 -19.89 4.83
N PRO A 40 -8.17 -20.93 5.24
CA PRO A 40 -7.41 -21.78 4.31
C PRO A 40 -8.23 -22.51 3.24
N ARG A 41 -9.57 -22.59 3.39
CA ARG A 41 -10.45 -23.25 2.42
C ARG A 41 -10.93 -22.30 1.31
N MET A 42 -10.66 -20.99 1.42
CA MET A 42 -11.01 -20.03 0.39
C MET A 42 -10.13 -20.22 -0.85
N LYS A 43 -10.73 -20.07 -2.03
CA LYS A 43 -9.99 -20.05 -3.30
C LYS A 43 -9.41 -18.66 -3.50
N TYR A 44 -8.09 -18.55 -3.55
CA TYR A 44 -7.38 -17.29 -3.76
C TYR A 44 -6.90 -17.16 -5.21
N ARG A 45 -6.95 -15.93 -5.75
CA ARG A 45 -6.37 -15.56 -7.04
C ARG A 45 -5.60 -14.26 -6.86
N ILE A 46 -4.39 -14.20 -7.42
CA ILE A 46 -3.62 -12.95 -7.47
C ILE A 46 -4.19 -12.09 -8.59
N VAL A 47 -4.46 -10.83 -8.27
CA VAL A 47 -5.07 -9.85 -9.18
C VAL A 47 -4.30 -8.53 -9.11
N PRO A 48 -4.25 -7.76 -10.21
CA PRO A 48 -3.81 -6.37 -10.15
C PRO A 48 -4.65 -5.57 -9.15
N ILE A 49 -4.02 -4.66 -8.41
CA ILE A 49 -4.65 -3.88 -7.35
C ILE A 49 -5.82 -3.04 -7.88
N GLU A 50 -5.73 -2.58 -9.13
CA GLU A 50 -6.73 -1.76 -9.81
C GLU A 50 -8.06 -2.50 -10.01
N GLN A 51 -8.07 -3.84 -9.99
CA GLN A 51 -9.30 -4.64 -10.06
C GLN A 51 -10.10 -4.61 -8.75
N VAL A 52 -9.45 -4.31 -7.63
CA VAL A 52 -10.07 -4.35 -6.29
C VAL A 52 -10.14 -2.97 -5.63
N ASN A 53 -9.25 -2.06 -5.98
CA ASN A 53 -9.24 -0.68 -5.49
C ASN A 53 -8.67 0.27 -6.55
N LYS A 54 -9.39 1.34 -6.86
CA LYS A 54 -9.00 2.34 -7.88
C LYS A 54 -8.19 3.51 -7.32
N ASP A 55 -8.07 3.61 -6.01
CA ASP A 55 -7.34 4.70 -5.37
C ASP A 55 -5.83 4.45 -5.49
N PRO A 56 -5.08 5.29 -6.25
CA PRO A 56 -3.63 5.13 -6.41
C PRO A 56 -2.87 5.25 -5.08
N ARG A 57 -3.44 5.94 -4.08
CA ARG A 57 -2.84 6.04 -2.73
C ARG A 57 -2.79 4.68 -2.04
N VAL A 58 -3.77 3.81 -2.29
CA VAL A 58 -3.80 2.44 -1.77
C VAL A 58 -2.74 1.58 -2.45
N SER A 59 -2.52 1.75 -3.75
CA SER A 59 -1.42 1.08 -4.46
C SER A 59 -0.07 1.46 -3.85
N LYS A 60 0.15 2.76 -3.61
CA LYS A 60 1.39 3.23 -2.97
C LYS A 60 1.58 2.64 -1.57
N LEU A 61 0.51 2.57 -0.77
CA LEU A 61 0.57 1.92 0.54
C LEU A 61 0.97 0.44 0.43
N CYS A 62 0.44 -0.29 -0.55
CA CYS A 62 0.78 -1.69 -0.81
C CYS A 62 2.26 -1.87 -1.20
N GLU A 63 2.86 -0.90 -1.91
CA GLU A 63 4.31 -0.90 -2.17
C GLU A 63 5.11 -0.76 -0.88
N LEU A 64 4.78 0.21 -0.03
CA LEU A 64 5.53 0.48 1.22
C LEU A 64 5.54 -0.74 2.15
N ILE A 65 4.42 -1.45 2.28
CA ILE A 65 4.37 -2.70 3.06
C ILE A 65 5.12 -3.83 2.36
N GLY A 66 5.07 -3.91 1.02
CA GLY A 66 5.81 -4.89 0.24
C GLY A 66 7.33 -4.75 0.38
N TYR A 67 7.82 -3.52 0.51
CA TYR A 67 9.23 -3.21 0.79
C TYR A 67 9.60 -3.30 2.27
N GLY A 68 8.62 -3.44 3.17
CA GLY A 68 8.85 -3.51 4.60
C GLY A 68 9.18 -2.16 5.26
N GLU A 69 8.85 -1.04 4.60
CA GLU A 69 9.08 0.31 5.12
C GLU A 69 8.11 0.68 6.25
N ILE A 70 6.93 0.05 6.26
CA ILE A 70 5.89 0.26 7.27
C ILE A 70 5.44 -1.06 7.90
N PRO A 71 5.15 -1.08 9.22
CA PRO A 71 4.57 -2.25 9.88
C PRO A 71 3.19 -2.62 9.35
N GLN A 72 2.85 -3.92 9.37
CA GLN A 72 1.59 -4.44 8.84
C GLN A 72 0.35 -3.86 9.54
N ASN A 73 0.35 -3.71 10.88
CA ASN A 73 -0.78 -3.12 11.60
C ASN A 73 -0.98 -1.64 11.23
N THR A 74 0.10 -0.87 11.10
CA THR A 74 0.07 0.51 10.61
C THR A 74 -0.52 0.60 9.21
N ALA A 75 -0.07 -0.28 8.30
CA ALA A 75 -0.62 -0.37 6.96
C ALA A 75 -2.10 -0.76 6.95
N GLN A 76 -2.55 -1.67 7.82
CA GLN A 76 -3.95 -2.07 7.92
C GLN A 76 -4.86 -0.90 8.33
N ALA A 77 -4.42 -0.07 9.29
CA ALA A 77 -5.15 1.14 9.69
C ALA A 77 -5.22 2.17 8.55
N ALA A 78 -4.08 2.45 7.92
CA ALA A 78 -4.00 3.37 6.79
C ALA A 78 -4.84 2.90 5.59
N ALA A 79 -4.86 1.59 5.32
CA ALA A 79 -5.66 0.99 4.26
C ALA A 79 -7.15 1.23 4.50
N TRP A 80 -7.67 0.94 5.70
CA TRP A 80 -9.09 1.18 6.01
C TRP A 80 -9.46 2.67 6.02
N HIS A 81 -8.55 3.54 6.44
CA HIS A 81 -8.76 4.98 6.33
C HIS A 81 -8.91 5.43 4.87
N MET A 82 -7.97 5.04 3.99
CA MET A 82 -7.95 5.49 2.60
C MET A 82 -8.98 4.78 1.71
N ALA A 83 -9.12 3.46 1.85
CA ALA A 83 -9.97 2.64 0.99
C ALA A 83 -11.44 2.63 1.40
N ASN A 84 -11.74 2.81 2.69
CA ASN A 84 -13.10 2.69 3.22
C ASN A 84 -13.59 3.98 3.92
N GLY A 85 -12.74 4.99 4.08
CA GLY A 85 -13.11 6.28 4.67
C GLY A 85 -13.30 6.25 6.19
N LEU A 86 -12.78 5.23 6.89
CA LEU A 86 -12.91 5.16 8.35
C LEU A 86 -12.11 6.29 9.00
N SER A 87 -12.74 7.00 9.93
CA SER A 87 -12.06 8.01 10.74
C SER A 87 -11.04 7.39 11.71
N TRP A 88 -10.02 8.16 12.08
CA TRP A 88 -9.03 7.72 13.07
C TRP A 88 -9.66 7.41 14.44
N GLN A 89 -10.75 8.11 14.78
CA GLN A 89 -11.55 7.86 15.96
C GLN A 89 -12.22 6.49 15.89
N GLU A 90 -12.88 6.16 14.78
CA GLU A 90 -13.49 4.84 14.58
C GLU A 90 -12.44 3.73 14.64
N LEU A 91 -11.28 3.93 14.00
CA LEU A 91 -10.16 2.99 14.05
C LEU A 91 -9.64 2.78 15.48
N SER A 92 -9.56 3.84 16.28
CA SER A 92 -9.12 3.76 17.68
C SER A 92 -10.05 2.93 18.58
N LEU A 93 -11.33 2.84 18.21
CA LEU A 93 -12.34 2.12 18.96
C LEU A 93 -12.53 0.68 18.47
N LYS A 94 -11.84 0.26 17.40
CA LYS A 94 -11.96 -1.10 16.89
C LYS A 94 -11.30 -2.12 17.79
N ASN A 95 -12.02 -3.21 17.99
CA ASN A 95 -11.52 -4.40 18.66
C ASN A 95 -11.18 -5.45 17.59
N ARG A 96 -10.05 -6.11 17.76
CA ARG A 96 -9.68 -7.31 17.01
C ARG A 96 -10.37 -8.54 17.57
N ILE A 97 -10.49 -8.60 18.90
CA ILE A 97 -11.15 -9.68 19.61
C ILE A 97 -12.17 -9.07 20.55
N GLU A 98 -13.40 -9.52 20.46
CA GLU A 98 -14.47 -9.20 21.40
C GLU A 98 -14.86 -10.49 22.10
N SER A 99 -14.67 -10.55 23.42
CA SER A 99 -14.99 -11.73 24.22
C SER A 99 -15.65 -11.31 25.52
N GLN A 100 -16.77 -11.98 25.85
CA GLN A 100 -17.45 -11.78 27.12
C GLN A 100 -16.59 -12.20 28.32
N PHE A 101 -15.62 -13.10 28.12
CA PHE A 101 -14.80 -13.68 29.20
C PHE A 101 -13.40 -13.06 29.31
N VAL A 102 -12.79 -12.70 28.19
CA VAL A 102 -11.39 -12.19 28.12
C VAL A 102 -11.35 -10.66 28.01
N GLY A 103 -12.49 -10.03 27.73
CA GLY A 103 -12.58 -8.61 27.41
C GLY A 103 -12.25 -8.33 25.94
N ASN A 104 -12.05 -7.04 25.65
CA ASN A 104 -11.84 -6.56 24.29
C ASN A 104 -10.36 -6.26 24.04
N ILE A 105 -9.80 -6.85 22.98
CA ILE A 105 -8.44 -6.55 22.53
C ILE A 105 -8.54 -5.56 21.37
N ARG A 106 -7.93 -4.38 21.53
CA ARG A 106 -7.90 -3.34 20.49
C ARG A 106 -7.19 -3.84 19.24
N PHE A 107 -7.69 -3.41 18.08
CA PHE A 107 -7.08 -3.74 16.81
C PHE A 107 -5.74 -3.03 16.61
N PHE A 108 -5.68 -1.78 17.03
CA PHE A 108 -4.52 -0.91 16.92
C PHE A 108 -4.19 -0.30 18.28
N ASN A 109 -2.91 -0.14 18.57
CA ASN A 109 -2.45 0.71 19.65
C ASN A 109 -2.31 2.18 19.19
N ARG A 110 -2.05 3.09 20.12
CA ARG A 110 -1.95 4.53 19.84
C ARG A 110 -0.81 4.87 18.88
N ASP A 111 0.34 4.23 19.03
CA ASP A 111 1.53 4.53 18.23
C ASP A 111 1.35 4.06 16.77
N GLU A 112 0.71 2.89 16.58
CA GLU A 112 0.34 2.37 15.27
C GLU A 112 -0.61 3.31 14.54
N LEU A 113 -1.61 3.88 15.23
CA LEU A 113 -2.55 4.84 14.66
C LEU A 113 -1.86 6.17 14.32
N MET A 114 -1.01 6.69 15.20
CA MET A 114 -0.25 7.91 14.93
C MET A 114 0.68 7.73 13.74
N TYR A 115 1.31 6.56 13.62
CA TYR A 115 2.16 6.26 12.47
C TYR A 115 1.32 6.13 11.19
N ALA A 116 0.16 5.45 11.27
CA ALA A 116 -0.73 5.28 10.13
C ALA A 116 -1.21 6.64 9.60
N GLN A 117 -1.55 7.57 10.50
CA GLN A 117 -1.94 8.93 10.13
C GLN A 117 -0.80 9.67 9.42
N LYS A 118 0.44 9.56 9.91
CA LYS A 118 1.61 10.17 9.25
C LYS A 118 1.80 9.59 7.85
N VAL A 119 1.76 8.27 7.70
CA VAL A 119 1.92 7.58 6.40
C VAL A 119 0.83 8.00 5.43
N SER A 120 -0.44 7.99 5.85
CA SER A 120 -1.56 8.43 5.02
C SER A 120 -1.41 9.89 4.56
N ASN A 121 -0.95 10.78 5.44
CA ASN A 121 -0.72 12.19 5.09
C ASN A 121 0.43 12.36 4.09
N VAL A 122 1.54 11.62 4.26
CA VAL A 122 2.67 11.65 3.32
C VAL A 122 2.24 11.16 1.93
N ILE A 123 1.54 10.02 1.87
CA ILE A 123 1.02 9.48 0.59
C ILE A 123 0.06 10.49 -0.06
N ALA A 124 -0.83 11.11 0.71
CA ALA A 124 -1.76 12.11 0.20
C ALA A 124 -1.02 13.33 -0.37
N PHE A 125 -0.02 13.83 0.34
CA PHE A 125 0.80 14.96 -0.10
C PHE A 125 1.57 14.65 -1.38
N GLU A 126 2.22 13.47 -1.46
CA GLU A 126 2.92 13.02 -2.66
C GLU A 126 1.99 12.92 -3.86
N TYR A 127 0.78 12.38 -3.64
CA TYR A 127 -0.23 12.27 -4.68
C TYR A 127 -0.73 13.63 -5.17
N GLU A 128 -0.98 14.58 -4.27
CA GLU A 128 -1.35 15.94 -4.64
C GLU A 128 -0.26 16.65 -5.44
N LYS A 129 1.01 16.45 -5.07
CA LYS A 129 2.15 16.99 -5.80
C LYS A 129 2.22 16.42 -7.23
N TYR A 130 2.08 15.10 -7.36
CA TYR A 130 2.04 14.43 -8.66
C TYR A 130 0.93 14.97 -9.57
N LEU A 131 -0.27 15.21 -9.01
CA LEU A 131 -1.39 15.78 -9.77
C LEU A 131 -1.07 17.20 -10.27
N ARG A 132 -0.47 18.05 -9.44
CA ARG A 132 -0.09 19.42 -9.82
C ARG A 132 0.95 19.45 -10.94
N GLU A 133 1.97 18.61 -10.85
CA GLU A 133 3.03 18.49 -11.86
C GLU A 133 2.47 18.00 -13.20
N SER A 134 1.58 16.99 -13.15
CA SER A 134 0.89 16.45 -14.32
C SER A 134 0.01 17.50 -15.01
N SER A 135 -0.70 18.34 -14.24
CA SER A 135 -1.50 19.44 -14.79
C SER A 135 -0.64 20.55 -15.41
N SER A 136 0.50 20.89 -14.79
CA SER A 136 1.38 21.95 -15.29
C SER A 136 2.11 21.58 -16.60
N SER A 137 2.40 20.28 -16.80
CA SER A 137 3.09 19.78 -17.99
C SER A 137 2.18 19.78 -19.23
N SER A 138 0.88 19.57 -19.05
CA SER A 138 -0.10 19.58 -20.15
C SER A 138 -0.39 20.97 -20.72
N SER A 139 -0.10 22.06 -19.99
CA SER A 139 -0.31 23.44 -20.46
C SER A 139 0.86 24.01 -21.28
N SER A 140 1.98 23.31 -21.41
CA SER A 140 3.18 23.82 -22.12
C SER A 140 3.27 23.36 -23.58
N SER A 141 2.34 22.53 -24.07
CA SER A 141 2.36 21.98 -25.44
C SER A 141 1.38 22.65 -26.42
N GLU A 142 0.68 23.73 -26.04
CA GLU A 142 -0.33 24.42 -26.86
C GLU A 142 0.05 25.88 -27.20
N ASN A 143 1.29 26.13 -27.64
CA ASN A 143 1.66 27.45 -28.21
C ASN A 143 2.73 27.34 -29.30
N THR A 144 2.41 26.67 -30.40
CA THR A 144 3.07 26.91 -31.70
C THR A 144 2.02 26.82 -32.81
N VAL A 145 1.22 27.88 -32.97
CA VAL A 145 0.54 28.13 -34.25
C VAL A 145 1.29 29.27 -34.92
N ASP A 146 2.01 28.87 -35.96
CA ASP A 146 2.86 29.64 -36.86
C ASP A 146 2.13 30.86 -37.44
N SER A 147 2.75 32.04 -37.30
CA SER A 147 2.36 33.26 -38.00
C SER A 147 3.06 33.29 -39.35
N SER A 148 2.41 32.78 -40.38
CA SER A 148 2.79 33.03 -41.77
C SER A 148 1.86 34.10 -42.34
N GLY A 149 2.42 35.27 -42.61
CA GLY A 149 1.69 36.43 -43.13
C GLY A 149 1.44 36.32 -44.64
N ASP A 150 0.23 36.69 -45.04
CA ASP A 150 -0.11 36.94 -46.44
C ASP A 150 -0.20 38.44 -46.68
N ALA A 151 0.71 38.94 -47.51
CA ALA A 151 0.66 40.25 -48.12
C ALA A 151 -0.31 40.22 -49.30
N ASN A 152 -1.17 41.24 -49.40
CA ASN A 152 -1.80 41.69 -50.64
C ASN A 152 -1.94 43.20 -50.61
#